data_AF-A0A7C9ASG0-F1
#
_entry.id   AF-A0A7C9ASG0-F1
#
_cell.length_a   1.000
_cell.length_b   1.000
_cell.length_c   1.000
_cell.angle_alpha   90.00
_cell.angle_beta   90.00
_cell.angle_gamma   90.00
#
_symmetry.space_group_name_H-M   'P 1'
#
loop_
_entity.id
_entity.type
_entity.pdbx_description
1 polymer ?
#
loop_
_entity_poly.entity_id
_entity_poly.type
_entity_poly.pdbx_seq_one_letter_code
_entity_poly.pdbx_strand_id
1 'polypeptide(L)'
;LRGRPEWGVMRGWDHVFVSGRITWDFRRLSNSEANWGSKLMNLPEAKNMTMLAIESSPYGKNDFAIPYPTYFHPSSDTEVVEWQDRVRSQKRRNLFTFSGAPRPNMTNSIRGELINQCS
;
A
#
# COMPACT_ATOMS: atom_id res chain seq x y z
N LEU A 1 -23.41 -7.20 2.21
CA LEU A 1 -23.51 -6.16 1.15
C LEU A 1 -24.72 -6.41 0.25
N ARG A 2 -24.82 -7.53 -0.46
CA ARG A 2 -25.93 -7.81 -1.42
C ARG A 2 -27.37 -7.69 -0.88
N GLY A 3 -27.59 -7.93 0.42
CA GLY A 3 -28.91 -7.80 1.03
C GLY A 3 -29.31 -6.37 1.40
N ARG A 4 -28.46 -5.37 1.12
CA ARG A 4 -28.72 -3.96 1.39
C ARG A 4 -29.33 -3.31 0.14
N PRO A 5 -30.43 -2.54 0.25
CA PRO A 5 -31.05 -1.90 -0.92
C PRO A 5 -30.09 -0.97 -1.66
N GLU A 6 -29.18 -0.30 -0.95
CA GLU A 6 -28.17 0.59 -1.50
C GLU A 6 -27.23 -0.15 -2.47
N TRP A 7 -26.87 -1.40 -2.17
CA TRP A 7 -26.06 -2.22 -3.06
C TRP A 7 -26.74 -2.45 -4.42
N GLY A 8 -28.07 -2.55 -4.43
CA GLY A 8 -28.87 -2.81 -5.61
C GLY A 8 -28.91 -1.66 -6.61
N VAL A 9 -28.63 -0.43 -6.18
CA VAL A 9 -28.76 0.78 -7.01
C VAL A 9 -27.80 0.72 -8.20
N MET A 10 -26.50 0.50 -7.96
CA MET A 10 -25.49 0.34 -9.01
C MET A 10 -24.72 -0.99 -8.89
N ARG A 11 -25.28 -2.00 -8.22
CA ARG A 11 -24.67 -3.34 -8.05
C ARG A 11 -23.26 -3.28 -7.43
N GLY A 12 -23.02 -2.30 -6.57
CA GLY A 12 -21.76 -2.07 -5.87
C GLY A 12 -20.78 -1.13 -6.56
N TRP A 13 -21.02 -0.70 -7.80
CA TRP A 13 -20.10 0.17 -8.56
C TRP A 13 -19.90 1.56 -7.95
N ASP A 14 -20.95 2.06 -7.32
CA ASP A 14 -21.00 3.31 -6.56
C ASP A 14 -20.46 3.19 -5.13
N HIS A 15 -20.07 2.00 -4.70
CA HIS A 15 -19.50 1.79 -3.37
C HIS A 15 -17.99 1.93 -3.42
N VAL A 16 -17.47 2.77 -2.51
CA VAL A 16 -16.03 3.04 -2.38
C VAL A 16 -15.49 2.41 -1.11
N PHE A 17 -14.32 1.79 -1.21
CA PHE A 17 -13.55 1.31 -0.06
C PHE A 17 -12.14 1.90 -0.09
N VAL A 18 -11.70 2.47 1.04
CA VAL A 18 -10.35 3.03 1.17
C VAL A 18 -9.52 2.17 2.11
N SER A 19 -8.37 1.75 1.64
CA SER A 19 -7.41 0.92 2.35
C SER A 19 -6.18 1.71 2.76
N GLY A 20 -5.79 1.60 4.03
CA GLY A 20 -4.49 2.07 4.53
C GLY A 20 -3.32 1.11 4.23
N ARG A 21 -3.49 0.17 3.30
CA ARG A 21 -2.52 -0.87 2.94
C ARG A 21 -2.52 -1.11 1.43
N ILE A 22 -1.50 -1.79 0.93
CA ILE A 22 -1.32 -2.13 -0.50
C ILE A 22 -2.31 -3.20 -0.97
N THR A 23 -2.65 -3.22 -2.27
CA THR A 23 -3.60 -4.18 -2.89
C THR A 23 -3.28 -5.65 -2.55
N TRP A 24 -1.99 -5.99 -2.45
CA TRP A 24 -1.53 -7.37 -2.25
C TRP A 24 -1.91 -7.94 -0.89
N ASP A 25 -2.09 -7.09 0.12
CA ASP A 25 -2.57 -7.49 1.45
C ASP A 25 -4.04 -8.00 1.42
N PHE A 26 -4.77 -7.77 0.32
CA PHE A 26 -6.19 -8.16 0.18
C PHE A 26 -6.46 -9.10 -0.99
N ARG A 27 -5.41 -9.57 -1.68
CA ARG A 27 -5.48 -10.45 -2.86
C ARG A 27 -4.94 -11.85 -2.61
N ARG A 28 -5.06 -12.38 -1.38
CA ARG A 28 -4.66 -13.75 -1.05
C ARG A 28 -5.33 -14.75 -2.01
N LEU A 29 -4.52 -15.49 -2.75
CA LEU A 29 -4.98 -16.39 -3.82
C LEU A 29 -5.55 -17.71 -3.29
N SER A 30 -5.06 -18.19 -2.15
CA SER A 30 -5.52 -19.43 -1.53
C SER A 30 -6.39 -19.17 -0.30
N ASN A 31 -7.23 -20.14 0.07
CA ASN A 31 -7.92 -20.15 1.37
C ASN A 31 -7.04 -20.70 2.52
N SER A 32 -5.75 -20.98 2.30
CA SER A 32 -4.86 -21.38 3.38
C SER A 32 -4.62 -20.20 4.33
N GLU A 33 -4.91 -20.40 5.62
CA GLU A 33 -4.66 -19.39 6.66
C GLU A 33 -3.17 -19.21 6.97
N ALA A 34 -2.29 -20.07 6.45
CA ALA A 34 -0.85 -19.88 6.54
C ALA A 34 -0.34 -18.74 5.64
N ASN A 35 -1.12 -18.31 4.65
CA ASN A 35 -0.72 -17.28 3.70
C ASN A 35 -1.10 -15.88 4.20
N TRP A 36 -0.19 -14.93 4.02
CA TRP A 36 -0.36 -13.52 4.42
C TRP A 36 -1.56 -12.86 3.73
N GLY A 37 -2.17 -11.91 4.45
CA GLY A 37 -3.24 -11.06 3.94
C GLY A 37 -4.63 -11.68 3.97
N SER A 38 -5.56 -11.02 3.30
CA SER A 38 -6.97 -11.44 3.20
C SER A 38 -7.36 -11.70 1.75
N LYS A 39 -8.55 -12.28 1.55
CA LYS A 39 -9.16 -12.49 0.23
C LYS A 39 -10.18 -11.41 -0.16
N LEU A 40 -10.23 -10.29 0.58
CA LEU A 40 -11.28 -9.28 0.45
C LEU A 40 -11.47 -8.83 -1.01
N MET A 41 -10.39 -8.45 -1.71
CA MET A 41 -10.46 -7.99 -3.12
C MET A 41 -10.74 -9.11 -4.12
N ASN A 42 -10.69 -10.37 -3.68
CA ASN A 42 -11.06 -11.53 -4.50
C ASN A 42 -12.54 -11.90 -4.33
N LEU A 43 -13.24 -11.35 -3.32
CA LEU A 43 -14.67 -11.59 -3.12
C LEU A 43 -15.49 -10.97 -4.26
N PRO A 44 -16.57 -11.63 -4.71
CA PRO A 44 -17.40 -11.16 -5.82
C PRO A 44 -17.95 -9.73 -5.63
N GLU A 45 -18.33 -9.37 -4.40
CA GLU A 45 -18.85 -8.05 -4.08
C GLU A 45 -17.76 -6.99 -4.21
N ALA A 46 -16.60 -7.23 -3.58
CA ALA A 46 -15.49 -6.28 -3.61
C ALA A 46 -14.96 -6.02 -5.03
N LYS A 47 -15.02 -7.00 -5.93
CA LYS A 47 -14.64 -6.83 -7.35
C LYS A 47 -15.49 -5.83 -8.12
N ASN A 48 -16.71 -5.54 -7.64
CA ASN A 48 -17.58 -4.54 -8.23
C ASN A 48 -17.42 -3.16 -7.59
N MET A 49 -16.73 -3.05 -6.45
CA MET A 49 -16.52 -1.77 -5.76
C MET A 49 -15.33 -1.01 -6.34
N THR A 50 -15.34 0.31 -6.18
CA THR A 50 -14.14 1.13 -6.39
C THR A 50 -13.26 1.06 -5.14
N MET A 51 -12.01 0.61 -5.27
CA MET A 51 -11.11 0.43 -4.14
C MET A 51 -9.90 1.37 -4.25
N LEU A 52 -9.69 2.19 -3.23
CA LEU A 52 -8.51 3.04 -3.14
C LEU A 52 -7.50 2.36 -2.21
N ALA A 53 -6.31 2.08 -2.72
CA ALA A 53 -5.25 1.43 -1.97
C ALA A 53 -3.94 2.20 -2.14
N ILE A 54 -2.99 1.95 -1.25
CA ILE A 54 -1.71 2.65 -1.28
C ILE A 54 -0.87 2.30 -2.52
N GLU A 55 -0.96 1.03 -2.95
CA GLU A 55 -0.40 0.55 -4.21
C GLU A 55 -1.50 -0.25 -4.90
N SER A 56 -1.74 0.02 -6.18
CA SER A 56 -2.71 -0.71 -7.01
C SER A 56 -2.08 -1.90 -7.72
N SER A 57 -2.92 -2.84 -8.12
CA SER A 57 -2.50 -4.00 -8.90
C SER A 57 -2.44 -3.61 -10.38
N PRO A 58 -1.37 -3.95 -11.12
CA PRO A 58 -1.36 -3.77 -12.57
C PRO A 58 -2.34 -4.71 -13.29
N TYR A 59 -2.92 -5.68 -12.58
CA TYR A 59 -3.86 -6.66 -13.12
C TYR A 59 -5.30 -6.47 -12.60
N GLY A 60 -5.48 -5.63 -11.59
CA GLY A 60 -6.77 -5.28 -11.03
C GLY A 60 -7.44 -4.16 -11.83
N LYS A 61 -8.75 -4.26 -12.03
CA LYS A 61 -9.52 -3.27 -12.81
C LYS A 61 -10.25 -2.25 -11.94
N ASN A 62 -10.34 -2.52 -10.64
CA ASN A 62 -11.21 -1.79 -9.72
C ASN A 62 -10.47 -1.24 -8.50
N ASP A 63 -9.14 -1.37 -8.46
CA ASP A 63 -8.29 -0.77 -7.44
C ASP A 63 -7.37 0.32 -8.01
N PHE A 64 -7.30 1.45 -7.31
CA PHE A 64 -6.57 2.65 -7.72
C PHE A 64 -5.58 3.04 -6.64
N ALA A 65 -4.38 3.42 -7.06
CA ALA A 65 -3.34 3.88 -6.15
C ALA A 65 -3.66 5.29 -5.66
N ILE A 66 -3.66 5.47 -4.35
CA ILE A 66 -3.65 6.77 -3.69
C ILE A 66 -2.34 6.93 -2.92
N PRO A 67 -1.83 8.16 -2.75
CA PRO A 67 -0.65 8.38 -1.93
C PRO A 67 -0.82 7.76 -0.54
N TYR A 68 0.29 7.34 0.07
CA TYR A 68 0.28 6.97 1.48
C TYR A 68 -0.39 8.11 2.27
N PRO A 69 -1.40 7.82 3.11
CA PRO A 69 -1.88 8.79 4.07
C PRO A 69 -0.75 9.01 5.08
N THR A 70 0.09 10.00 4.81
CA THR A 70 1.17 10.42 5.71
C THR A 70 0.63 11.53 6.60
N TYR A 71 1.22 11.75 7.76
CA TYR A 71 0.94 12.95 8.56
C TYR A 71 1.46 14.25 7.91
N PHE A 72 2.10 14.15 6.74
CA PHE A 72 2.67 15.29 6.03
C PHE A 72 1.79 15.64 4.84
N HIS A 73 0.91 16.62 5.06
CA HIS A 73 -0.02 17.15 4.06
C HIS A 73 0.29 18.63 3.80
N PRO A 74 1.37 18.94 3.04
CA PRO A 74 1.73 20.32 2.78
C PRO A 74 0.65 21.01 1.93
N SER A 75 0.27 22.22 2.31
CA SER A 75 -0.73 23.02 1.58
C SER A 75 -0.11 23.88 0.46
N SER A 76 1.22 24.01 0.45
CA SER A 76 2.00 24.81 -0.49
C SER A 76 3.40 24.25 -0.73
N ASP A 77 4.04 24.67 -1.83
CA ASP A 77 5.43 24.32 -2.13
C ASP A 77 6.40 24.83 -1.05
N THR A 78 6.08 25.94 -0.41
CA THR A 78 6.89 26.50 0.69
C THR A 78 6.98 25.54 1.87
N GLU A 79 5.87 24.91 2.27
CA GLU A 79 5.87 23.91 3.35
C GLU A 79 6.71 22.66 3.00
N VAL A 80 6.75 22.29 1.71
CA VAL A 80 7.63 21.22 1.21
C VAL A 80 9.10 21.61 1.38
N VAL A 81 9.47 22.82 0.95
CA VAL A 81 10.85 23.32 1.04
C VAL A 81 11.29 23.41 2.50
N GLU A 82 10.46 23.97 3.38
CA GLU A 82 10.74 24.07 4.81
C GLU A 82 10.97 22.71 5.46
N TRP A 83 10.14 21.71 5.14
CA TRP A 83 10.33 20.35 5.63
C TRP A 83 11.64 19.75 5.11
N GLN A 84 11.97 19.93 3.83
CA GLN A 84 13.24 19.45 3.26
C GLN A 84 14.44 20.10 3.94
N ASP A 85 14.42 21.40 4.17
CA ASP A 85 15.51 22.13 4.81
C ASP A 85 15.69 21.74 6.27
N ARG A 86 14.58 21.51 6.99
CA ARG A 86 14.61 20.92 8.33
C ARG A 86 15.27 19.54 8.31
N VAL A 87 14.87 18.66 7.38
CA VAL A 87 15.41 17.29 7.27
C VAL A 87 16.88 17.29 6.82
N ARG A 88 17.31 18.23 5.97
CA ARG A 88 18.71 18.38 5.51
C ARG A 88 19.63 18.95 6.58
N SER A 89 19.14 19.87 7.42
CA SER A 89 19.94 20.52 8.47
C SER A 89 20.18 19.62 9.70
N GLN A 90 19.45 18.51 9.85
CA GLN A 90 19.68 17.58 10.95
C GLN A 90 21.06 16.91 10.85
N LYS A 91 21.89 17.09 11.88
CA LYS A 91 23.18 16.39 12.01
C LYS A 91 22.95 14.90 12.28
N ARG A 92 23.04 14.06 11.25
CA ARG A 92 22.98 12.60 11.36
C ARG A 92 24.35 12.04 11.68
N ARG A 93 24.60 11.69 12.94
CA ARG A 93 25.86 11.02 13.36
C ARG A 93 25.95 9.58 12.86
N ASN A 94 24.79 8.93 12.70
CA ASN A 94 24.65 7.59 12.17
C ASN A 94 23.64 7.64 11.01
N LEU A 95 23.98 7.02 9.89
CA LEU A 95 23.02 6.76 8.82
C LEU A 95 22.37 5.40 9.11
N PHE A 96 21.08 5.40 9.43
CA PHE A 96 20.30 4.18 9.57
C PHE A 96 19.45 4.01 8.33
N THR A 97 19.51 2.82 7.72
CA THR A 97 18.54 2.40 6.72
C THR A 97 17.89 1.12 7.20
N PHE A 98 16.55 1.09 7.17
CA PHE A 98 15.79 -0.11 7.44
C PHE A 98 15.61 -0.86 6.12
N SER A 99 16.56 -1.74 5.80
CA SER A 99 16.35 -2.75 4.78
C SER A 99 15.63 -3.92 5.44
N GLY A 100 14.30 -4.00 5.27
CA GLY A 100 13.53 -5.15 5.80
C GLY A 100 14.09 -6.49 5.31
N ALA A 101 13.64 -7.62 5.86
CA ALA A 101 14.29 -8.93 5.76
C ALA A 101 14.79 -9.39 4.36
N PRO A 102 15.85 -10.24 4.31
CA PRO A 102 16.32 -10.87 3.08
C PRO A 102 15.18 -11.63 2.38
N ARG A 103 15.28 -11.74 1.05
CA ARG A 103 14.44 -12.62 0.26
C ARG A 103 15.28 -13.82 -0.20
N PRO A 104 15.21 -14.98 0.48
CA PRO A 104 16.12 -16.12 0.23
C PRO A 104 16.16 -16.56 -1.24
N ASN A 105 15.03 -16.43 -1.94
CA ASN A 105 14.90 -16.84 -3.33
C ASN A 105 15.27 -15.73 -4.35
N MET A 106 15.79 -14.59 -3.89
CA MET A 106 16.19 -13.45 -4.74
C MET A 106 17.64 -13.04 -4.43
N THR A 107 18.58 -13.86 -4.88
CA THR A 107 20.03 -13.74 -4.60
C THR A 107 20.66 -12.45 -5.10
N ASN A 108 20.14 -11.86 -6.19
CA ASN A 108 20.66 -10.61 -6.78
C ASN A 108 19.77 -9.39 -6.50
N SER A 109 18.99 -9.39 -5.42
CA SER A 109 18.19 -8.21 -5.09
C SER A 109 19.06 -7.11 -4.50
N ILE A 110 18.89 -5.85 -4.96
CA ILE A 110 19.52 -4.67 -4.34
C ILE A 110 19.26 -4.60 -2.82
N ARG A 111 18.13 -5.16 -2.38
CA ARG A 111 17.78 -5.30 -0.97
C ARG A 111 18.81 -6.12 -0.20
N GLY A 112 19.27 -7.24 -0.74
CA GLY A 112 20.28 -8.08 -0.09
C GLY A 112 21.60 -7.34 0.08
N GLU A 113 22.02 -6.63 -0.96
CA GLU A 113 23.22 -5.78 -0.92
C GLU A 113 23.11 -4.68 0.14
N LEU A 114 21.97 -3.98 0.21
CA LEU A 114 21.73 -2.95 1.22
C LEU A 114 21.71 -3.52 2.65
N ILE A 115 21.22 -4.75 2.87
CA ILE A 115 21.27 -5.39 4.19
C ILE A 115 22.72 -5.67 4.58
N ASN A 116 23.51 -6.26 3.68
CA ASN A 116 24.91 -6.60 3.92
C ASN A 116 25.77 -5.37 4.24
N GLN A 117 25.49 -4.22 3.62
CA GLN A 117 26.20 -2.96 3.90
C GLN A 117 25.87 -2.36 5.28
N CYS A 118 24.76 -2.79 5.91
CA CYS A 118 24.26 -2.24 7.17
C CYS A 118 24.51 -3.15 8.38
N SER A 119 24.96 -4.38 8.14
CA SER A 119 25.39 -5.37 9.14
C SER A 119 26.90 -5.30 9.34
#